data_AF-A0AB37WYG0-F1
#
_entry.id   AF-A0AB37WYG0-F1
#
_cell.length_a   1.000
_cell.length_b   1.000
_cell.length_c   1.000
_cell.angle_alpha   90.00
_cell.angle_beta   90.00
_cell.angle_gamma   90.00
#
_symmetry.space_group_name_H-M   'P 1'
#
loop_
_entity.id
_entity.type
_entity.pdbx_description
1 polymer ?
#
loop_
_entity_poly.entity_id
_entity_poly.type
_entity_poly.pdbx_seq_one_letter_code
_entity_poly.pdbx_strand_id
1 'polypeptide(L)'
;MDTSIQLDHPKAIFSNGDPITGNIVIYCPTSITKVSKITATLVGESVLSYTDTSGLLMDREQQDKHRFAHDFQVIFPSRHDQRVLGAEKSVRLGFGYHSFRFALRNLNITVWPMETHNQYLGSLSKENSTFPCVKTVQATIMGPYAQLPALVVSPTEYMHHLSAAIPPAQISISAHLLPDYSILRNRHMMIRLSISKLNEFAYSLYLQSFQMLLVGYTDIKAKGPSLTNTQISCWTIQSMSNLGLPVLHYSESVGTEKYIDRSLWEGEALPDTIVPSFDSCGLARRYELDISMGFQCRDTKDQAGRILLVQLRTPVHVSSGIRPGRKLESGDDKKLFLNGELVPISMRSQDDMGTQDENRHGATQRVGAANEDYGKPMDPPPTYEEATIRSW
;
A
#
# COMPACT_ATOMS: atom_id res chain seq x y z
N MET A 1 -6.21 -20.56 40.35
CA MET A 1 -7.20 -20.72 39.27
C MET A 1 -6.64 -19.88 38.17
N ASP A 2 -6.15 -20.52 37.12
CA ASP A 2 -5.31 -19.86 36.13
C ASP A 2 -6.10 -19.80 34.83
N THR A 3 -6.04 -18.67 34.14
CA THR A 3 -6.82 -18.43 32.92
C THR A 3 -5.86 -18.08 31.79
N SER A 4 -6.04 -18.73 30.65
CA SER A 4 -5.29 -18.46 29.43
C SER A 4 -6.23 -18.36 28.23
N ILE A 5 -5.80 -17.62 27.21
CA ILE A 5 -6.53 -17.47 25.95
C ILE A 5 -5.70 -18.12 24.85
N GLN A 6 -6.31 -19.02 24.10
CA GLN A 6 -5.73 -19.65 22.93
C GLN A 6 -6.50 -19.19 21.70
N LEU A 7 -5.85 -18.41 20.84
CA LEU A 7 -6.41 -18.01 19.54
C LEU A 7 -6.21 -19.13 18.53
N ASP A 8 -7.20 -19.36 17.67
CA ASP A 8 -7.07 -20.34 16.59
C ASP A 8 -5.99 -19.94 15.57
N HIS A 9 -5.83 -18.63 15.36
CA HIS A 9 -4.89 -18.06 14.39
C HIS A 9 -4.09 -16.91 15.03
N PRO A 10 -3.09 -17.18 15.89
CA PRO A 10 -2.41 -16.18 16.72
C PRO A 10 -1.55 -15.15 15.97
N LYS A 11 -1.42 -15.28 14.64
CA LYS A 11 -0.67 -14.37 13.75
C LYS A 11 -1.47 -13.92 12.52
N ALA A 12 -2.78 -14.18 12.49
CA ALA A 12 -3.60 -13.76 11.37
C ALA A 12 -3.85 -12.25 11.37
N ILE A 13 -3.98 -11.70 10.16
CA ILE A 13 -4.46 -10.34 9.94
C ILE A 13 -5.98 -10.43 9.81
N PHE A 14 -6.70 -9.75 10.69
CA PHE A 14 -8.16 -9.70 10.69
C PHE A 14 -8.64 -8.39 10.10
N SER A 15 -9.60 -8.46 9.18
CA SER A 15 -10.28 -7.32 8.58
C SER A 15 -11.64 -7.06 9.27
N ASN A 16 -12.36 -6.05 8.77
CA ASN A 16 -13.69 -5.72 9.28
C ASN A 16 -14.68 -6.86 9.03
N GLY A 17 -15.33 -7.34 10.10
CA GLY A 17 -16.27 -8.45 10.06
C GLY A 17 -15.64 -9.84 10.20
N ASP A 18 -14.31 -9.97 10.18
CA ASP A 18 -13.66 -11.26 10.39
C ASP A 18 -13.85 -11.73 11.84
N PRO A 19 -14.22 -13.01 12.06
CA PRO A 19 -14.40 -13.55 13.40
C PRO A 19 -13.04 -13.90 14.02
N ILE A 20 -12.74 -13.30 15.17
CA ILE A 20 -11.64 -13.69 16.03
C ILE A 20 -12.15 -14.80 16.94
N THR A 21 -11.58 -15.99 16.79
CA THR A 21 -12.04 -17.20 17.46
C THR A 21 -10.92 -17.85 18.27
N GLY A 22 -11.31 -18.50 19.35
CA GLY A 22 -10.38 -19.13 20.26
C GLY A 22 -11.07 -19.76 21.46
N ASN A 23 -10.27 -20.20 22.41
CA ASN A 23 -10.73 -20.81 23.65
C ASN A 23 -10.16 -20.05 24.86
N ILE A 24 -11.00 -19.83 25.87
CA ILE A 24 -10.56 -19.49 27.22
C ILE A 24 -10.36 -20.80 27.96
N VAL A 25 -9.13 -21.09 28.36
CA VAL A 25 -8.78 -22.28 29.12
C VAL A 25 -8.56 -21.89 30.58
N ILE A 26 -9.36 -22.48 31.46
CA ILE A 26 -9.34 -22.26 32.90
C ILE A 26 -8.80 -23.53 33.58
N TYR A 27 -7.73 -23.39 34.34
CA TYR A 27 -7.23 -24.44 35.22
C TYR A 27 -7.79 -24.27 36.65
N CYS A 28 -8.47 -25.32 37.11
CA CYS A 28 -9.06 -25.41 38.44
C CYS A 28 -8.25 -26.38 39.30
N PRO A 29 -7.47 -25.88 40.29
CA PRO A 29 -6.65 -26.74 41.17
C PRO A 29 -7.48 -27.46 42.23
N THR A 30 -8.77 -27.14 42.37
CA THR A 30 -9.69 -27.75 43.33
C THR A 30 -11.05 -28.02 42.68
N SER A 31 -11.75 -29.05 43.17
CA SER A 31 -13.06 -29.50 42.69
C SER A 31 -14.24 -28.63 43.13
N ILE A 32 -13.98 -27.46 43.73
CA ILE A 32 -15.01 -26.55 44.27
C ILE A 32 -14.93 -25.15 43.66
N THR A 33 -14.24 -24.98 42.54
CA THR A 33 -14.08 -23.67 41.92
C THR A 33 -15.42 -23.19 41.35
N LYS A 34 -16.01 -22.15 41.94
CA LYS A 34 -17.26 -21.55 41.46
C LYS A 34 -16.97 -20.47 40.43
N VAL A 35 -17.60 -20.58 39.26
CA VAL A 35 -17.51 -19.59 38.20
C VAL A 35 -18.90 -18.99 37.96
N SER A 36 -19.02 -17.68 38.10
CA SER A 36 -20.28 -16.95 37.91
C SER A 36 -20.38 -16.25 36.57
N LYS A 37 -19.23 -15.87 35.98
CA LYS A 37 -19.18 -15.13 34.73
C LYS A 37 -17.87 -15.38 34.00
N ILE A 38 -17.97 -15.64 32.70
CA ILE A 38 -16.82 -15.67 31.79
C ILE A 38 -17.14 -14.75 30.63
N THR A 39 -16.25 -13.79 30.37
CA THR A 39 -16.36 -12.85 29.25
C THR A 39 -15.06 -12.81 28.46
N ALA A 40 -15.17 -12.72 27.15
CA ALA A 40 -14.07 -12.31 26.27
C ALA A 40 -14.32 -10.89 25.78
N THR A 41 -13.28 -10.07 25.73
CA THR A 41 -13.36 -8.69 25.22
C THR A 41 -12.21 -8.48 24.23
N LEU A 42 -12.55 -7.99 23.04
CA LEU A 42 -11.62 -7.46 22.06
C LEU A 42 -11.51 -5.95 22.25
N VAL A 43 -10.30 -5.45 22.49
CA VAL A 43 -10.04 -4.01 22.57
C VAL A 43 -8.89 -3.65 21.63
N GLY A 44 -9.13 -2.73 20.70
CA GLY A 44 -8.09 -2.08 19.92
C GLY A 44 -7.76 -0.73 20.54
N GLU A 45 -6.53 -0.58 21.04
CA GLU A 45 -6.04 0.64 21.67
C GLU A 45 -4.83 1.19 20.90
N SER A 46 -4.82 2.50 20.65
CA SER A 46 -3.65 3.25 20.22
C SER A 46 -3.19 4.10 21.39
N VAL A 47 -1.89 4.07 21.67
CA VAL A 47 -1.29 4.79 22.79
C VAL A 47 -0.08 5.55 22.26
N LEU A 48 -0.12 6.87 22.36
CA LEU A 48 0.97 7.78 22.02
C LEU A 48 1.55 8.36 23.31
N SER A 49 2.76 7.96 23.67
CA SER A 49 3.51 8.56 24.78
C SER A 49 4.54 9.56 24.24
N TYR A 50 4.67 10.72 24.87
CA TYR A 50 5.72 11.70 24.57
C TYR A 50 6.22 12.38 25.84
N THR A 51 7.48 12.81 25.82
CA THR A 51 8.13 13.49 26.94
C THR A 51 8.24 14.97 26.62
N ASP A 52 7.59 15.81 27.43
CA ASP A 52 7.69 17.27 27.33
C ASP A 52 8.94 17.75 28.09
N THR A 53 9.93 18.24 27.34
CA THR A 53 11.20 18.79 27.87
C THR A 53 11.17 20.32 27.99
N SER A 54 10.02 20.96 27.78
CA SER A 54 9.90 22.44 27.76
C SER A 54 9.92 23.07 29.16
N GLY A 55 9.85 22.25 30.21
CA GLY A 55 9.94 22.70 31.60
C GLY A 55 11.39 22.80 32.07
N LEU A 56 11.76 23.94 32.66
CA LEU A 56 13.11 24.23 33.19
C LEU A 56 13.61 23.28 34.31
N LEU A 57 12.79 22.33 34.77
CA LEU A 57 13.12 21.51 35.94
C LEU A 57 12.81 20.02 35.82
N MET A 58 11.84 19.56 35.01
CA MET A 58 11.48 18.14 34.91
C MET A 58 10.88 17.78 33.56
N ASP A 59 11.32 16.65 33.00
CA ASP A 59 10.71 15.98 31.87
C ASP A 59 9.32 15.44 32.27
N ARG A 60 8.26 15.85 31.57
CA ARG A 60 6.90 15.35 31.84
C ARG A 60 6.46 14.35 30.77
N GLU A 61 6.41 13.08 31.14
CA GLU A 61 5.81 12.07 30.28
C GLU A 61 4.29 12.29 30.21
N GLN A 62 3.77 12.38 28.99
CA GLN A 62 2.35 12.52 28.69
C GLN A 62 1.93 11.40 27.75
N GLN A 63 0.72 10.90 27.96
CA GLN A 63 0.17 9.79 27.18
C GLN A 63 -1.20 10.17 26.65
N ASP A 64 -1.39 10.01 25.34
CA ASP A 64 -2.70 10.07 24.69
C ASP A 64 -3.13 8.66 24.32
N LYS A 65 -4.36 8.29 24.69
CA LYS A 65 -4.86 6.93 24.56
C LYS A 65 -6.23 6.93 23.91
N HIS A 66 -6.34 6.22 22.79
CA HIS A 66 -7.57 6.13 22.02
C HIS A 66 -7.97 4.68 21.80
N ARG A 67 -9.23 4.36 22.10
CA ARG A 67 -9.84 3.06 21.83
C ARG A 67 -10.59 3.14 20.52
N PHE A 68 -10.11 2.43 19.51
CA PHE A 68 -10.71 2.44 18.16
C PHE A 68 -11.47 1.15 17.84
N ALA A 69 -11.40 0.15 18.72
CA ALA A 69 -12.19 -1.05 18.60
C ALA A 69 -12.59 -1.61 19.95
N HIS A 70 -13.83 -2.07 20.02
CA HIS A 70 -14.37 -2.69 21.20
C HIS A 70 -15.46 -3.69 20.80
N ASP A 71 -15.24 -4.96 21.09
CA ASP A 71 -16.26 -6.01 21.02
C ASP A 71 -16.19 -6.86 22.28
N PHE A 72 -17.30 -7.43 22.71
CA PHE A 72 -17.32 -8.29 23.89
C PHE A 72 -18.37 -9.39 23.76
N GLN A 73 -18.05 -10.54 24.34
CA GLN A 73 -18.93 -11.70 24.39
C GLN A 73 -18.99 -12.21 25.83
N VAL A 74 -20.23 -12.40 26.31
CA VAL A 74 -20.48 -13.19 27.52
C VAL A 74 -20.54 -14.65 27.12
N ILE A 75 -19.54 -15.43 27.56
CA ILE A 75 -19.43 -16.86 27.27
C ILE A 75 -20.20 -17.67 28.31
N PHE A 76 -20.10 -17.24 29.58
CA PHE A 76 -20.86 -17.82 30.69
C PHE A 76 -21.45 -16.71 31.58
N PRO A 77 -22.71 -16.84 32.03
CA PRO A 77 -23.69 -17.81 31.55
C PRO A 77 -24.11 -17.47 30.12
N SER A 78 -24.08 -18.46 29.23
CA SER A 78 -24.66 -18.33 27.89
C SER A 78 -26.19 -18.20 27.97
N ARG A 79 -26.84 -17.81 26.87
CA ARG A 79 -28.33 -17.79 26.81
C ARG A 79 -28.95 -19.14 27.12
N HIS A 80 -28.23 -20.24 26.84
CA HIS A 80 -28.67 -21.59 27.19
C HIS A 80 -28.49 -21.85 28.70
N ASP A 81 -27.34 -21.48 29.25
CA ASP A 81 -27.05 -21.64 30.69
C ASP A 81 -28.04 -20.88 31.56
N GLN A 82 -28.45 -19.68 31.13
CA GLN A 82 -29.46 -18.88 31.84
C GLN A 82 -30.82 -19.57 31.94
N ARG A 83 -31.17 -20.45 30.99
CA ARG A 83 -32.42 -21.23 31.02
C ARG A 83 -32.31 -22.44 31.96
N VAL A 84 -31.13 -23.03 32.07
CA VAL A 84 -30.88 -24.26 32.83
C VAL A 84 -30.58 -23.98 34.31
N LEU A 85 -29.78 -22.96 34.61
CA LEU A 85 -29.33 -22.65 35.96
C LEU A 85 -30.40 -21.96 36.83
N GLY A 86 -31.49 -21.46 36.24
CA GLY A 86 -32.58 -20.80 36.97
C GLY A 86 -32.07 -19.64 37.86
N ALA A 87 -32.22 -19.75 39.18
CA ALA A 87 -31.77 -18.77 40.16
C ALA A 87 -30.28 -18.90 40.55
N GLU A 88 -29.61 -20.00 40.20
CA GLU A 88 -28.21 -20.24 40.55
C GLU A 88 -27.28 -19.50 39.58
N LYS A 89 -26.57 -18.47 40.05
CA LYS A 89 -25.76 -17.60 39.18
C LYS A 89 -24.33 -18.11 38.94
N SER A 90 -24.02 -19.35 39.30
CA SER A 90 -22.66 -19.89 39.21
C SER A 90 -22.62 -21.39 38.96
N VAL A 91 -21.69 -21.84 38.13
CA VAL A 91 -21.37 -23.25 37.92
C VAL A 91 -20.16 -23.66 38.76
N ARG A 92 -20.11 -24.92 39.21
CA ARG A 92 -18.91 -25.49 39.84
C ARG A 92 -18.09 -26.22 38.78
N LEU A 93 -16.84 -25.83 38.64
CA LEU A 93 -15.86 -26.52 37.82
C LEU A 93 -15.12 -27.55 38.66
N GLY A 94 -15.00 -28.76 38.11
CA GLY A 94 -14.21 -29.83 38.72
C GLY A 94 -12.71 -29.56 38.67
N PHE A 95 -11.92 -30.41 39.32
CA PHE A 95 -10.46 -30.36 39.21
C PHE A 95 -10.03 -30.59 37.74
N GLY A 96 -9.07 -29.80 37.26
CA GLY A 96 -8.51 -29.93 35.91
C GLY A 96 -8.75 -28.72 35.01
N TYR A 97 -8.65 -28.94 33.69
CA TYR A 97 -8.75 -27.90 32.67
C TYR A 97 -10.16 -27.85 32.07
N HIS A 98 -10.70 -26.64 31.95
CA HIS A 98 -12.02 -26.37 31.36
C HIS A 98 -11.85 -25.38 30.22
N SER A 99 -12.42 -25.68 29.06
CA SER A 99 -12.27 -24.88 27.85
C SER A 99 -13.60 -24.25 27.45
N PHE A 100 -13.58 -22.94 27.19
CA PHE A 100 -14.76 -22.16 26.82
C PHE A 100 -14.51 -21.43 25.50
N ARG A 101 -15.28 -21.79 24.48
CA ARG A 101 -15.16 -21.22 23.14
C ARG A 101 -15.63 -19.76 23.12
N PHE A 102 -14.90 -18.90 22.40
CA PHE A 102 -15.37 -17.56 22.07
C PHE A 102 -15.26 -17.29 20.56
N ALA A 103 -16.11 -16.37 20.11
CA ALA A 103 -16.13 -15.84 18.77
C ALA A 103 -16.50 -14.36 18.86
N LEU A 104 -15.48 -13.51 18.82
CA LEU A 104 -15.64 -12.06 18.80
C LEU A 104 -15.66 -11.62 17.34
N ARG A 105 -16.59 -10.73 17.01
CA ARG A 105 -16.64 -10.13 15.69
C ARG A 105 -16.19 -8.72 15.84
N ASN A 106 -15.13 -8.43 15.11
CA ASN A 106 -14.75 -7.06 14.94
C ASN A 106 -15.80 -6.33 14.08
N LEU A 107 -16.74 -5.65 14.74
CA LEU A 107 -17.83 -4.93 14.08
C LEU A 107 -17.53 -3.45 13.85
N ASN A 108 -16.35 -2.94 14.27
CA ASN A 108 -16.04 -1.52 14.20
C ASN A 108 -14.53 -1.16 14.23
N ILE A 109 -13.58 -2.09 14.04
CA ILE A 109 -12.23 -1.68 13.59
C ILE A 109 -12.43 -1.22 12.16
N THR A 110 -12.85 0.02 12.00
CA THR A 110 -12.50 0.80 10.84
C THR A 110 -11.01 0.55 10.63
N VAL A 111 -10.66 -0.39 9.73
CA VAL A 111 -9.30 -0.55 9.23
C VAL A 111 -9.13 0.75 8.48
N TRP A 112 -8.67 1.76 9.23
CA TRP A 112 -8.45 3.09 8.76
C TRP A 112 -7.22 2.98 7.84
N PRO A 113 -7.36 3.41 6.58
CA PRO A 113 -8.43 4.22 6.04
C PRO A 113 -9.55 3.32 5.49
N MET A 114 -10.80 3.67 5.77
CA MET A 114 -11.94 3.11 5.04
C MET A 114 -11.63 3.09 3.54
N GLU A 115 -11.54 1.91 2.93
CA GLU A 115 -11.59 1.76 1.46
C GLU A 115 -13.04 1.99 0.98
N THR A 116 -13.66 3.10 1.37
CA THR A 116 -14.94 3.56 0.81
C THR A 116 -14.76 4.12 -0.59
N HIS A 117 -13.56 4.58 -0.94
CA HIS A 117 -13.25 5.22 -2.22
C HIS A 117 -13.02 4.24 -3.38
N ASN A 118 -12.90 2.93 -3.10
CA ASN A 118 -12.57 1.92 -4.11
C ASN A 118 -13.76 1.44 -4.97
N GLN A 119 -14.95 2.02 -4.82
CA GLN A 119 -16.12 1.65 -5.66
C GLN A 119 -15.89 1.94 -7.15
N TYR A 120 -15.03 2.91 -7.48
CA TYR A 120 -14.75 3.27 -8.88
C TYR A 120 -13.66 2.42 -9.56
N LEU A 121 -12.71 1.82 -8.80
CA LEU A 121 -11.62 1.03 -9.40
C LEU A 121 -12.05 -0.36 -9.87
N GLY A 122 -13.15 -0.90 -9.34
CA GLY A 122 -13.66 -2.23 -9.74
C GLY A 122 -14.18 -2.30 -11.17
N SER A 123 -14.56 -1.16 -11.76
CA SER A 123 -15.19 -1.09 -13.09
C SER A 123 -14.25 -0.57 -14.19
N LEU A 124 -13.08 -0.05 -13.85
CA LEU A 124 -12.15 0.54 -14.82
C LEU A 124 -11.27 -0.53 -15.47
N SER A 125 -11.90 -1.37 -16.28
CA SER A 125 -11.23 -2.44 -17.05
C SER A 125 -11.03 -2.11 -18.53
N LYS A 126 -11.20 -0.85 -18.97
CA LYS A 126 -11.01 -0.49 -20.39
C LYS A 126 -10.39 0.87 -20.58
N GLU A 127 -9.64 0.97 -21.67
CA GLU A 127 -8.87 2.10 -22.22
C GLU A 127 -9.61 3.45 -22.34
N ASN A 128 -10.92 3.49 -22.05
CA ASN A 128 -11.79 4.66 -22.10
C ASN A 128 -12.10 5.29 -20.73
N SER A 129 -11.25 5.07 -19.72
CA SER A 129 -11.40 5.75 -18.43
C SER A 129 -11.22 7.27 -18.60
N THR A 130 -12.28 8.04 -18.33
CA THR A 130 -12.20 9.50 -18.23
C THR A 130 -11.43 9.86 -16.96
N PHE A 131 -10.40 10.69 -17.10
CA PHE A 131 -9.60 11.21 -15.99
C PHE A 131 -10.04 12.66 -15.72
N PRO A 132 -11.02 12.89 -14.84
CA PRO A 132 -11.62 14.22 -14.66
C PRO A 132 -10.72 15.19 -13.89
N CYS A 133 -9.70 14.68 -13.19
CA CYS A 133 -8.79 15.50 -12.40
C CYS A 133 -7.49 15.72 -13.16
N VAL A 134 -7.13 16.97 -13.42
CA VAL A 134 -5.89 17.33 -14.12
C VAL A 134 -5.03 18.22 -13.23
N LYS A 135 -3.77 17.85 -13.07
CA LYS A 135 -2.73 18.69 -12.46
C LYS A 135 -1.76 19.09 -13.55
N THR A 136 -1.44 20.38 -13.64
CA THR A 136 -0.65 20.91 -14.75
C THR A 136 0.48 21.79 -14.23
N VAL A 137 1.66 21.66 -14.82
CA VAL A 137 2.81 22.54 -14.63
C VAL A 137 3.26 23.07 -15.99
N GLN A 138 3.61 24.35 -16.05
CA GLN A 138 4.18 24.95 -17.25
C GLN A 138 5.68 25.17 -17.06
N ALA A 139 6.44 24.99 -18.14
CA ALA A 139 7.88 25.17 -18.13
C ALA A 139 8.34 25.96 -19.36
N THR A 140 9.41 26.73 -19.20
CA THR A 140 10.09 27.45 -20.28
C THR A 140 11.50 26.89 -20.42
N ILE A 141 11.82 26.34 -21.59
CA ILE A 141 13.08 25.64 -21.87
C ILE A 141 13.87 26.45 -22.89
N MET A 142 15.08 26.83 -22.52
CA MET A 142 15.99 27.51 -23.43
C MET A 142 16.50 26.53 -24.48
N GLY A 143 16.49 26.95 -25.75
CA GLY A 143 17.13 26.20 -26.83
C GLY A 143 18.65 26.06 -26.63
N PRO A 144 19.32 25.24 -27.47
CA PRO A 144 20.78 25.26 -27.57
C PRO A 144 21.25 26.70 -27.81
N TYR A 145 22.26 27.14 -27.07
CA TYR A 145 22.76 28.52 -27.13
C TYR A 145 23.00 28.93 -28.59
N ALA A 146 22.25 29.92 -29.06
CA ALA A 146 22.78 30.83 -30.07
C ALA A 146 23.94 31.55 -29.39
N GLN A 147 25.18 31.09 -29.62
CA GLN A 147 26.33 31.97 -29.45
C GLN A 147 26.05 33.15 -30.39
N LEU A 148 25.69 34.31 -29.83
CA LEU A 148 25.88 35.55 -30.56
C LEU A 148 27.36 35.53 -30.98
N PRO A 149 27.67 35.55 -32.28
CA PRO A 149 29.05 35.59 -32.69
C PRO A 149 29.67 36.82 -32.02
N ALA A 150 30.80 36.61 -31.34
CA ALA A 150 31.64 37.71 -30.86
C ALA A 150 32.23 38.40 -32.11
N LEU A 151 31.40 39.17 -32.81
CA LEU A 151 31.79 39.97 -33.94
C LEU A 151 31.66 41.42 -33.53
N VAL A 152 32.80 42.09 -33.62
CA VAL A 152 32.95 43.54 -33.65
C VAL A 152 32.03 44.07 -34.73
N VAL A 153 30.87 44.63 -34.35
CA VAL A 153 29.92 45.19 -35.31
C VAL A 153 29.38 46.51 -34.75
N SER A 154 29.20 47.46 -35.65
CA SER A 154 28.86 48.86 -35.37
C SER A 154 27.57 49.03 -34.53
N PRO A 155 27.43 50.13 -33.75
CA PRO A 155 26.28 50.35 -32.86
C PRO A 155 24.90 50.34 -33.56
N THR A 156 24.86 50.58 -34.86
CA THR A 156 23.63 50.66 -35.68
C THR A 156 23.12 49.30 -36.15
N GLU A 157 23.98 48.29 -36.34
CA GLU A 157 23.56 46.93 -36.73
C GLU A 157 23.02 46.12 -35.54
N TYR A 158 23.40 46.48 -34.31
CA TYR A 158 22.86 45.88 -33.09
C TYR A 158 21.35 46.05 -32.96
N MET A 159 20.77 47.18 -33.37
CA MET A 159 19.34 47.42 -33.24
C MET A 159 18.48 46.60 -34.22
N HIS A 160 19.01 46.23 -35.40
CA HIS A 160 18.28 45.41 -36.37
C HIS A 160 18.41 43.90 -36.10
N HIS A 161 19.49 43.44 -35.47
CA HIS A 161 19.69 42.02 -35.13
C HIS A 161 19.06 41.56 -33.82
N LEU A 162 18.66 42.48 -32.93
CA LEU A 162 17.93 42.16 -31.69
C LEU A 162 16.48 41.68 -31.93
N SER A 163 16.00 41.69 -33.18
CA SER A 163 14.63 41.32 -33.57
C SER A 163 14.39 39.81 -33.77
N ALA A 164 15.43 38.96 -33.72
CA ALA A 164 15.28 37.52 -33.97
C ALA A 164 15.93 36.66 -32.88
N ALA A 165 15.61 36.93 -31.61
CA ALA A 165 15.87 35.93 -30.57
C ALA A 165 14.92 34.75 -30.81
N ILE A 166 15.47 33.55 -31.06
CA ILE A 166 14.65 32.35 -31.17
C ILE A 166 13.91 32.18 -29.83
N PRO A 167 12.56 32.13 -29.85
CA PRO A 167 11.79 32.08 -28.61
C PRO A 167 12.09 30.78 -27.84
N PRO A 168 12.14 30.85 -26.50
CA PRO A 168 12.28 29.65 -25.69
C PRO A 168 11.05 28.75 -25.85
N ALA A 169 11.22 27.44 -25.69
CA ALA A 169 10.11 26.50 -25.78
C ALA A 169 9.26 26.58 -24.52
N GLN A 170 8.00 26.97 -24.66
CA GLN A 170 7.01 26.93 -23.59
C GLN A 170 6.18 25.67 -23.74
N ILE A 171 6.15 24.87 -22.68
CA ILE A 171 5.41 23.61 -22.62
C ILE A 171 4.53 23.56 -21.39
N SER A 172 3.48 22.74 -21.50
CA SER A 172 2.63 22.34 -20.37
C SER A 172 2.77 20.84 -20.17
N ILE A 173 2.90 20.38 -18.94
CA ILE A 173 2.90 18.98 -18.57
C ILE A 173 1.73 18.74 -17.63
N SER A 174 0.92 17.75 -17.94
CA SER A 174 -0.30 17.45 -17.21
C SER A 174 -0.34 16.00 -16.74
N ALA A 175 -0.69 15.80 -15.48
CA ALA A 175 -1.06 14.51 -14.92
C ALA A 175 -2.59 14.41 -14.81
N HIS A 176 -3.15 13.42 -15.48
CA HIS A 176 -4.56 13.12 -15.52
C HIS A 176 -4.84 11.94 -14.58
N LEU A 177 -5.72 12.17 -13.62
CA LEU A 177 -5.97 11.34 -12.45
C LEU A 177 -7.48 11.11 -12.29
N LEU A 178 -7.82 10.04 -11.57
CA LEU A 178 -9.18 9.82 -11.10
C LEU A 178 -9.47 10.74 -9.89
N PRO A 179 -10.75 11.03 -9.58
CA PRO A 179 -11.12 11.66 -8.31
C PRO A 179 -10.59 10.82 -7.15
N ASP A 180 -10.05 11.50 -6.13
CA ASP A 180 -9.51 10.86 -4.92
C ASP A 180 -8.53 9.71 -5.23
N TYR A 181 -7.65 9.96 -6.20
CA TYR A 181 -6.78 8.95 -6.78
C TYR A 181 -6.06 8.13 -5.71
N SER A 182 -6.37 6.83 -5.71
CA SER A 182 -5.82 5.83 -4.81
C SER A 182 -4.91 4.88 -5.56
N ILE A 183 -3.65 4.81 -5.15
CA ILE A 183 -2.73 3.76 -5.56
C ILE A 183 -3.07 2.51 -4.75
N LEU A 184 -3.40 1.43 -5.44
CA LEU A 184 -3.58 0.13 -4.81
C LEU A 184 -2.22 -0.52 -4.59
N ARG A 185 -1.94 -0.94 -3.35
CA ARG A 185 -0.78 -1.79 -3.06
C ARG A 185 -0.84 -3.02 -3.97
N ASN A 186 0.21 -3.23 -4.75
CA ASN A 186 0.35 -4.34 -5.72
C ASN A 186 -0.53 -4.26 -6.97
N ARG A 187 -0.96 -3.06 -7.42
CA ARG A 187 -1.53 -2.89 -8.78
C ARG A 187 -0.90 -1.74 -9.54
N HIS A 188 -1.08 -1.81 -10.86
CA HIS A 188 -0.68 -0.75 -11.78
C HIS A 188 -1.28 0.61 -11.42
N MET A 189 -0.46 1.64 -11.55
CA MET A 189 -0.86 3.03 -11.34
C MET A 189 -1.70 3.52 -12.52
N MET A 190 -2.93 3.95 -12.23
CA MET A 190 -3.86 4.49 -13.23
C MET A 190 -3.63 5.99 -13.37
N ILE A 191 -2.53 6.38 -14.02
CA ILE A 191 -2.18 7.78 -14.30
C ILE A 191 -1.91 7.92 -15.79
N ARG A 192 -2.36 9.03 -16.38
CA ARG A 192 -2.00 9.40 -17.75
C ARG A 192 -1.24 10.73 -17.71
N LEU A 193 -0.07 10.78 -18.35
CA LEU A 193 0.75 11.98 -18.42
C LEU A 193 0.71 12.52 -19.84
N SER A 194 0.56 13.83 -19.99
CA SER A 194 0.59 14.51 -21.28
C SER A 194 1.49 15.73 -21.27
N ILE A 195 1.89 16.14 -22.47
CA ILE A 195 2.69 17.33 -22.74
C ILE A 195 2.06 18.10 -23.90
N SER A 196 1.99 19.42 -23.78
CA SER A 196 1.42 20.32 -24.78
C SER A 196 2.38 21.43 -25.19
N LYS A 197 2.42 21.75 -26.47
CA LYS A 197 3.16 22.89 -27.04
C LYS A 197 2.39 24.20 -26.80
N LEU A 198 2.99 25.20 -26.14
CA LEU A 198 2.32 26.46 -25.79
C LEU A 198 2.70 27.65 -26.68
N ASN A 199 3.85 27.60 -27.35
CA ASN A 199 4.29 28.62 -28.29
C ASN A 199 5.06 28.00 -29.47
N GLU A 200 5.26 28.78 -30.53
CA GLU A 200 6.14 28.38 -31.62
C GLU A 200 7.61 28.47 -31.18
N PHE A 201 8.39 27.43 -31.48
CA PHE A 201 9.83 27.36 -31.21
C PHE A 201 10.53 26.54 -32.29
N ALA A 202 11.81 26.85 -32.57
CA ALA A 202 12.57 26.30 -33.70
C ALA A 202 13.38 25.03 -33.38
N TYR A 203 13.01 24.31 -32.32
CA TYR A 203 13.75 23.16 -31.80
C TYR A 203 12.82 21.94 -31.64
N SER A 204 13.39 20.74 -31.63
CA SER A 204 12.68 19.53 -31.23
C SER A 204 12.96 19.24 -29.76
N LEU A 205 11.95 18.73 -29.05
CA LEU A 205 12.02 18.45 -27.62
C LEU A 205 12.13 16.96 -27.36
N TYR A 206 13.09 16.57 -26.54
CA TYR A 206 13.36 15.19 -26.15
C TYR A 206 13.21 14.99 -24.65
N LEU A 207 12.64 13.86 -24.24
CA LEU A 207 12.63 13.38 -22.85
C LEU A 207 13.93 12.60 -22.61
N GLN A 208 14.75 13.10 -21.70
CA GLN A 208 16.06 12.56 -21.35
C GLN A 208 16.03 11.76 -20.05
N SER A 209 15.15 12.10 -19.12
CA SER A 209 14.98 11.36 -17.87
C SER A 209 13.54 11.36 -17.41
N PHE A 210 13.17 10.30 -16.70
CA PHE A 210 11.88 10.14 -16.06
C PHE A 210 12.09 9.57 -14.66
N GLN A 211 11.56 10.24 -13.65
CA GLN A 211 11.63 9.79 -12.28
C GLN A 211 10.27 9.93 -11.63
N MET A 212 9.88 8.90 -10.90
CA MET A 212 8.65 8.88 -10.10
C MET A 212 9.01 8.45 -8.68
N LEU A 213 8.70 9.32 -7.72
CA LEU A 213 8.91 9.08 -6.30
C LEU A 213 7.57 9.12 -5.59
N LEU A 214 7.36 8.19 -4.67
CA LEU A 214 6.34 8.32 -3.64
C LEU A 214 6.97 9.00 -2.43
N VAL A 215 6.39 10.10 -1.98
CA VAL A 215 6.82 10.82 -0.77
C VAL A 215 5.74 10.64 0.28
N GLY A 216 6.08 9.98 1.38
CA GLY A 216 5.20 9.73 2.51
C GLY A 216 5.49 10.68 3.67
N TYR A 217 4.43 11.25 4.21
CA TYR A 217 4.44 12.13 5.38
C TYR A 217 3.74 11.43 6.52
N THR A 218 4.43 11.26 7.65
CA THR A 218 3.83 10.83 8.91
C THR A 218 3.73 12.04 9.81
N ASP A 219 2.54 12.61 9.92
CA ASP A 219 2.23 13.72 10.80
C ASP A 219 1.90 13.16 12.19
N ILE A 220 2.68 13.56 13.20
CA ILE A 220 2.48 13.22 14.60
C ILE A 220 2.05 14.48 15.33
N LYS A 221 0.80 14.52 15.78
CA LYS A 221 0.16 15.61 16.50
C LYS A 221 -0.03 15.19 17.96
N ALA A 222 0.61 15.89 18.87
CA ALA A 222 0.36 15.82 20.30
C ALA A 222 -0.35 17.11 20.76
N LYS A 223 -1.27 17.01 21.73
CA LYS A 223 -2.25 18.06 22.12
C LYS A 223 -1.78 19.52 21.95
N GLY A 224 -2.51 20.26 21.10
CA GLY A 224 -2.38 21.71 20.85
C GLY A 224 -2.13 22.00 19.36
N PRO A 225 -2.63 23.11 18.79
CA PRO A 225 -2.50 23.42 17.36
C PRO A 225 -1.06 23.69 16.87
N SER A 226 -0.03 23.59 17.73
CA SER A 226 1.32 24.09 17.45
C SER A 226 2.46 23.06 17.44
N LEU A 227 2.22 21.78 17.78
CA LEU A 227 3.25 20.73 17.68
C LEU A 227 2.81 19.59 16.76
N THR A 228 3.07 19.79 15.46
CA THR A 228 3.04 18.70 14.47
C THR A 228 4.47 18.36 14.10
N ASN A 229 4.94 17.17 14.47
CA ASN A 229 6.19 16.63 13.94
C ASN A 229 5.89 15.84 12.68
N THR A 230 6.53 16.19 11.56
CA THR A 230 6.32 15.50 10.28
C THR A 230 7.57 14.70 9.94
N GLN A 231 7.44 13.37 9.91
CA GLN A 231 8.49 12.49 9.40
C GLN A 231 8.27 12.22 7.91
N ILE A 232 9.34 12.36 7.12
CA ILE A 232 9.29 12.17 5.66
C ILE A 232 9.96 10.85 5.30
N SER A 233 9.34 10.08 4.42
CA SER A 233 9.90 8.88 3.80
C SER A 233 9.77 9.01 2.29
N CYS A 234 10.77 8.53 1.54
CA CYS A 234 10.73 8.57 0.08
C CYS A 234 10.98 7.16 -0.47
N TRP A 235 10.20 6.76 -1.47
CA TRP A 235 10.39 5.53 -2.21
C TRP A 235 10.47 5.83 -3.69
N THR A 236 11.48 5.28 -4.34
CA THR A 236 11.58 5.33 -5.80
C THR A 236 10.63 4.31 -6.39
N ILE A 237 9.64 4.78 -7.13
CA ILE A 237 8.77 3.92 -7.96
C ILE A 237 9.50 3.63 -9.26
N GLN A 238 10.06 4.67 -9.89
CA GLN A 238 10.83 4.53 -11.11
C GLN A 238 11.93 5.59 -11.21
N SER A 239 13.07 5.23 -11.78
CA SER A 239 14.12 6.17 -12.16
C SER A 239 14.81 5.72 -13.45
N MET A 240 14.65 6.50 -14.52
CA MET A 240 15.24 6.26 -15.84
C MET A 240 15.99 7.51 -16.32
N SER A 241 17.14 7.30 -16.93
CA SER A 241 17.98 8.35 -17.51
C SER A 241 18.44 7.94 -18.91
N ASN A 242 18.98 8.91 -19.65
CA ASN A 242 19.48 8.72 -21.03
C ASN A 242 18.43 8.15 -21.99
N LEU A 243 17.16 8.53 -21.81
CA LEU A 243 16.03 8.00 -22.59
C LEU A 243 16.09 8.42 -24.06
N GLY A 244 16.44 9.68 -24.35
CA GLY A 244 16.54 10.18 -25.72
C GLY A 244 15.24 10.12 -26.53
N LEU A 245 14.07 10.11 -25.88
CA LEU A 245 12.78 9.91 -26.55
C LEU A 245 12.28 11.22 -27.16
N PRO A 246 11.98 11.29 -28.48
CA PRO A 246 11.43 12.49 -29.10
C PRO A 246 9.98 12.70 -28.63
N VAL A 247 9.66 13.91 -28.18
CA VAL A 247 8.35 14.22 -27.60
C VAL A 247 7.59 15.23 -28.44
N LEU A 248 8.15 16.42 -28.69
CA LEU A 248 7.54 17.45 -29.52
C LEU A 248 8.49 17.85 -30.65
N HIS A 249 7.94 18.13 -31.83
CA HIS A 249 8.70 18.55 -32.99
C HIS A 249 8.44 20.02 -33.32
N TYR A 250 9.45 20.73 -33.86
CA TYR A 250 9.34 22.17 -34.15
C TYR A 250 8.19 22.48 -35.11
N SER A 251 7.89 21.59 -36.06
CA SER A 251 6.86 21.77 -37.09
C SER A 251 5.43 21.54 -36.62
N GLU A 252 5.24 21.09 -35.37
CA GLU A 252 3.91 20.84 -34.82
C GLU A 252 3.22 22.15 -34.46
N SER A 253 1.91 22.27 -34.67
CA SER A 253 1.20 23.50 -34.33
C SER A 253 1.16 23.73 -32.82
N VAL A 254 1.14 25.00 -32.39
CA VAL A 254 0.78 25.36 -31.01
C VAL A 254 -0.55 24.70 -30.62
N GLY A 255 -0.62 24.21 -29.37
CA GLY A 255 -1.76 23.46 -28.85
C GLY A 255 -1.70 21.95 -29.10
N THR A 256 -0.72 21.45 -29.85
CA THR A 256 -0.49 20.00 -29.99
C THR A 256 -0.24 19.38 -28.62
N GLU A 257 -1.03 18.36 -28.26
CA GLU A 257 -0.89 17.57 -27.04
C GLU A 257 -0.49 16.14 -27.40
N LYS A 258 0.45 15.58 -26.63
CA LYS A 258 0.87 14.17 -26.75
C LYS A 258 0.92 13.51 -25.39
N TYR A 259 0.70 12.20 -25.38
CA TYR A 259 0.84 11.40 -24.17
C TYR A 259 2.27 10.89 -24.01
N ILE A 260 2.75 10.89 -22.77
CA ILE A 260 3.98 10.20 -22.41
C ILE A 260 3.67 8.70 -22.35
N ASP A 261 4.57 7.88 -22.87
CA ASP A 261 4.40 6.43 -22.90
C ASP A 261 4.28 5.87 -21.47
N ARG A 262 3.23 5.09 -21.23
CA ARG A 262 2.92 4.50 -19.92
C ARG A 262 3.89 3.40 -19.55
N SER A 263 4.56 2.80 -20.53
CA SER A 263 5.61 1.80 -20.30
C SER A 263 6.72 2.32 -19.37
N LEU A 264 6.89 3.65 -19.25
CA LEU A 264 7.84 4.26 -18.33
C LEU A 264 7.46 4.04 -16.86
N TRP A 265 6.22 3.76 -16.51
CA TRP A 265 5.78 3.53 -15.10
C TRP A 265 4.83 2.34 -14.91
N GLU A 266 4.45 1.65 -15.97
CA GLU A 266 3.68 0.41 -15.89
C GLU A 266 4.59 -0.79 -15.55
N GLY A 267 4.21 -1.59 -14.54
CA GLY A 267 4.92 -2.82 -14.16
C GLY A 267 5.49 -2.77 -12.75
N GLU A 268 5.73 -1.57 -12.22
CA GLU A 268 6.28 -1.39 -10.89
C GLU A 268 5.16 -1.41 -9.83
N ALA A 269 5.26 -2.35 -8.90
CA ALA A 269 4.39 -2.42 -7.73
C ALA A 269 5.02 -1.66 -6.56
N LEU A 270 4.18 -1.01 -5.76
CA LEU A 270 4.63 -0.43 -4.49
C LEU A 270 5.14 -1.54 -3.54
N PRO A 271 6.33 -1.38 -2.92
CA PRO A 271 6.81 -2.32 -1.91
C PRO A 271 5.80 -2.62 -0.80
N ASP A 272 5.75 -3.86 -0.32
CA ASP A 272 4.84 -4.29 0.75
C ASP A 272 5.09 -3.58 2.10
N THR A 273 6.25 -2.94 2.25
CA THR A 273 6.61 -2.13 3.42
C THR A 273 5.89 -0.78 3.48
N ILE A 274 5.27 -0.34 2.38
CA ILE A 274 4.57 0.95 2.34
C ILE A 274 3.23 0.83 3.05
N VAL A 275 3.13 1.49 4.21
CA VAL A 275 1.90 1.57 5.01
C VAL A 275 0.80 2.30 4.24
N PRO A 276 -0.50 1.91 4.33
CA PRO A 276 -1.57 2.66 3.68
C PRO A 276 -1.65 4.08 4.26
N SER A 277 -2.30 4.99 3.53
CA SER A 277 -2.69 6.28 4.09
C SER A 277 -3.58 6.06 5.30
N PHE A 278 -3.50 6.87 6.35
CA PHE A 278 -4.47 6.80 7.45
C PHE A 278 -4.51 8.14 8.19
N ASP A 279 -5.56 8.38 8.96
CA ASP A 279 -5.62 9.44 9.95
C ASP A 279 -6.29 8.87 11.18
N SER A 280 -5.53 8.78 12.27
CA SER A 280 -6.02 8.21 13.52
C SER A 280 -5.20 8.70 14.69
N CYS A 281 -5.89 9.14 15.75
CA CYS A 281 -5.28 9.33 17.06
C CYS A 281 -4.09 10.30 17.08
N GLY A 282 -4.18 11.40 16.33
CA GLY A 282 -3.08 12.37 16.20
C GLY A 282 -1.95 11.90 15.27
N LEU A 283 -2.05 10.71 14.69
CA LEU A 283 -1.10 10.19 13.70
C LEU A 283 -1.77 10.16 12.32
N ALA A 284 -1.19 10.82 11.33
CA ALA A 284 -1.68 10.77 9.96
C ALA A 284 -0.56 10.34 9.01
N ARG A 285 -0.85 9.39 8.12
CA ARG A 285 0.00 8.99 7.01
C ARG A 285 -0.61 9.48 5.70
N ARG A 286 0.09 10.38 5.02
CA ARG A 286 -0.33 10.98 3.74
C ARG A 286 0.77 10.82 2.71
N TYR A 287 0.41 10.83 1.43
CA TYR A 287 1.37 10.65 0.35
C TYR A 287 1.22 11.69 -0.74
N GLU A 288 2.35 12.04 -1.35
CA GLU A 288 2.43 12.78 -2.59
C GLU A 288 3.20 11.95 -3.60
N LEU A 289 2.74 11.97 -4.84
CA LEU A 289 3.46 11.43 -5.97
C LEU A 289 4.24 12.58 -6.63
N ASP A 290 5.55 12.45 -6.67
CA ASP A 290 6.46 13.39 -7.30
C ASP A 290 6.95 12.80 -8.63
N ILE A 291 6.58 13.45 -9.73
CA ILE A 291 6.91 13.06 -11.09
C ILE A 291 7.85 14.11 -11.65
N SER A 292 9.09 13.71 -11.91
CA SER A 292 10.15 14.57 -12.43
C SER A 292 10.57 14.10 -13.83
N MET A 293 10.52 14.99 -14.81
CA MET A 293 10.86 14.70 -16.21
C MET A 293 11.94 15.66 -16.71
N GLY A 294 13.03 15.13 -17.25
CA GLY A 294 14.11 15.92 -17.82
C GLY A 294 13.90 16.13 -19.32
N PHE A 295 13.77 17.38 -19.75
CA PHE A 295 13.59 17.73 -21.16
C PHE A 295 14.79 18.44 -21.73
N GLN A 296 15.08 18.18 -23.01
CA GLN A 296 16.17 18.79 -23.74
C GLN A 296 15.71 19.25 -25.12
N CYS A 297 15.95 20.52 -25.42
CA CYS A 297 15.80 21.04 -26.78
C CYS A 297 17.00 20.61 -27.64
N ARG A 298 16.74 20.22 -28.87
CA ARG A 298 17.75 20.00 -29.91
C ARG A 298 17.40 20.78 -31.17
N ASP A 299 18.38 21.42 -31.78
CA ASP A 299 18.18 22.14 -33.03
C ASP A 299 18.18 21.20 -34.24
N THR A 300 18.01 21.78 -35.44
CA THR A 300 18.02 21.02 -36.71
C THR A 300 19.39 20.42 -37.06
N LYS A 301 20.45 20.85 -36.38
CA LYS A 301 21.81 20.30 -36.49
C LYS A 301 22.11 19.27 -35.39
N ASP A 302 21.09 18.85 -34.65
CA ASP A 302 21.16 17.96 -33.48
C ASP A 302 22.08 18.50 -32.36
N GLN A 303 22.31 19.82 -32.31
CA GLN A 303 22.98 20.44 -31.18
C GLN A 303 22.06 20.41 -29.98
N ALA A 304 22.55 19.85 -28.89
CA ALA A 304 21.79 19.63 -27.68
C ALA A 304 21.90 20.83 -26.72
N GLY A 305 20.75 21.32 -26.25
CA GLY A 305 20.66 22.30 -25.18
C GLY A 305 20.89 21.68 -23.81
N ARG A 306 20.74 22.50 -22.77
CA ARG A 306 20.74 22.01 -21.39
C ARG A 306 19.48 21.20 -21.10
N ILE A 307 19.60 20.19 -20.24
CA ILE A 307 18.45 19.45 -19.73
C ILE A 307 17.77 20.31 -18.66
N LEU A 308 16.46 20.53 -18.79
CA LEU A 308 15.62 21.14 -17.75
C LEU A 308 14.77 20.07 -17.09
N LEU A 309 14.85 19.95 -15.77
CA LEU A 309 13.96 19.09 -14.99
C LEU A 309 12.66 19.82 -14.68
N VAL A 310 11.53 19.23 -15.05
CA VAL A 310 10.19 19.73 -14.71
C VAL A 310 9.55 18.76 -13.74
N GLN A 311 9.09 19.27 -12.59
CA GLN A 311 8.52 18.48 -11.52
C GLN A 311 7.02 18.75 -11.39
N LEU A 312 6.23 17.68 -11.29
CA LEU A 312 4.80 17.71 -11.01
C LEU A 312 4.58 16.88 -9.75
N ARG A 313 4.06 17.52 -8.71
CA ARG A 313 3.71 16.86 -7.46
C ARG A 313 2.22 16.88 -7.22
N THR A 314 1.65 15.73 -6.89
CA THR A 314 0.20 15.60 -6.63
C THR A 314 -0.06 14.74 -5.40
N PRO A 315 -1.00 15.12 -4.51
CA PRO A 315 -1.42 14.26 -3.42
C PRO A 315 -2.04 12.98 -3.98
N VAL A 316 -1.75 11.86 -3.33
CA VAL A 316 -2.30 10.54 -3.67
C VAL A 316 -2.66 9.79 -2.39
N HIS A 317 -3.63 8.89 -2.47
CA HIS A 317 -3.96 7.99 -1.38
C HIS A 317 -3.30 6.64 -1.63
N VAL A 318 -2.68 6.02 -0.62
CA VAL A 318 -2.18 4.65 -0.72
C VAL A 318 -3.17 3.74 -0.01
N SER A 319 -3.73 2.79 -0.74
CA SER A 319 -4.71 1.84 -0.20
C SER A 319 -4.06 0.48 0.09
N SER A 320 -4.59 -0.20 1.11
CA SER A 320 -4.09 -1.50 1.55
C SER A 320 -4.30 -2.60 0.50
N GLY A 321 -5.31 -2.43 -0.37
CA GLY A 321 -5.77 -3.46 -1.31
C GLY A 321 -6.66 -4.53 -0.64
N ILE A 322 -6.90 -4.41 0.67
CA ILE A 322 -7.74 -5.32 1.45
C ILE A 322 -9.20 -4.84 1.35
N ARG A 323 -9.98 -5.57 0.55
CA ARG A 323 -11.43 -5.33 0.47
C ARG A 323 -12.12 -5.85 1.73
N PRO A 324 -13.12 -5.12 2.28
CA PRO A 324 -13.96 -5.64 3.35
C PRO A 324 -14.53 -7.02 3.00
N GLY A 325 -14.43 -7.98 3.92
CA GLY A 325 -14.98 -9.34 3.75
C GLY A 325 -14.08 -10.36 3.05
N ARG A 326 -12.80 -10.05 2.78
CA ARG A 326 -11.80 -11.08 2.41
C ARG A 326 -11.05 -11.57 3.66
N LYS A 327 -11.11 -12.88 3.91
CA LYS A 327 -10.16 -13.57 4.80
C LYS A 327 -8.79 -13.52 4.12
N LEU A 328 -7.82 -12.82 4.71
CA LEU A 328 -6.44 -12.85 4.22
C LEU A 328 -5.87 -14.22 4.57
N GLU A 329 -5.79 -15.13 3.60
CA GLU A 329 -5.07 -16.39 3.78
C GLU A 329 -3.60 -16.03 4.04
N SER A 330 -3.10 -16.41 5.21
CA SER A 330 -1.67 -16.37 5.52
C SER A 330 -0.93 -17.07 4.39
N GLY A 331 0.10 -16.44 3.83
CA GLY A 331 0.88 -16.93 2.68
C GLY A 331 1.66 -18.22 2.92
N ASP A 332 1.26 -19.07 3.87
CA ASP A 332 1.83 -20.39 4.14
C ASP A 332 1.03 -21.56 3.54
N ASP A 333 -0.17 -21.33 3.01
CA ASP A 333 -0.91 -22.36 2.28
C ASP A 333 -0.45 -22.42 0.82
N LYS A 334 0.80 -22.86 0.62
CA LYS A 334 1.22 -23.41 -0.68
C LYS A 334 0.26 -24.54 -1.01
N LYS A 335 -0.61 -24.29 -2.01
CA LYS A 335 -1.42 -25.30 -2.70
C LYS A 335 -0.56 -26.54 -2.92
N LEU A 336 -0.89 -27.62 -2.21
CA LEU A 336 -0.34 -28.94 -2.50
C LEU A 336 -0.89 -29.38 -3.85
N PHE A 337 -0.06 -29.28 -4.87
CA PHE A 337 -0.30 -29.91 -6.16
C PHE A 337 -0.17 -31.42 -5.97
N LEU A 338 -1.28 -32.15 -6.07
CA LEU A 338 -1.27 -33.58 -6.32
C LEU A 338 -1.89 -33.81 -7.69
N ASN A 339 -1.04 -34.26 -8.62
CA ASN A 339 -1.41 -34.76 -9.94
C ASN A 339 -2.17 -33.80 -10.88
N GLY A 340 -1.84 -32.50 -10.82
CA GLY A 340 -2.06 -31.60 -11.97
C GLY A 340 -3.48 -31.15 -12.27
N GLU A 341 -4.45 -31.35 -11.37
CA GLU A 341 -5.83 -30.88 -11.61
C GLU A 341 -6.35 -29.97 -10.47
N LEU A 342 -7.02 -28.86 -10.86
CA LEU A 342 -7.69 -27.92 -9.96
C LEU A 342 -9.02 -28.51 -9.48
N VAL A 343 -9.10 -28.93 -8.22
CA VAL A 343 -10.40 -29.28 -7.60
C VAL A 343 -10.93 -28.06 -6.83
N PRO A 344 -12.08 -27.47 -7.21
CA PRO A 344 -12.75 -26.49 -6.39
C PRO A 344 -13.45 -27.19 -5.21
N ILE A 345 -13.25 -26.71 -3.98
CA ILE A 345 -14.06 -27.14 -2.83
C ILE A 345 -15.44 -26.48 -2.98
N SER A 346 -16.38 -27.18 -3.61
CA SER A 346 -17.80 -26.86 -3.48
C SER A 346 -18.31 -27.47 -2.17
N MET A 347 -18.58 -26.63 -1.16
CA MET A 347 -19.49 -27.05 -0.08
C MET A 347 -20.92 -26.86 -0.59
N ARG A 348 -21.50 -27.93 -1.14
CA ARG A 348 -22.95 -28.05 -1.34
C ARG A 348 -23.52 -28.67 -0.07
N SER A 349 -24.37 -27.91 0.62
CA SER A 349 -25.27 -28.41 1.65
C SER A 349 -26.12 -29.55 1.09
N GLN A 350 -26.17 -30.69 1.76
CA GLN A 350 -26.99 -31.82 1.36
C GLN A 350 -27.95 -32.16 2.50
N ASP A 351 -29.15 -31.60 2.39
CA ASP A 351 -30.37 -32.31 2.78
C ASP A 351 -30.82 -33.15 1.58
N ASP A 352 -31.37 -34.32 1.92
CA ASP A 352 -32.37 -35.11 1.21
C ASP A 352 -31.97 -36.32 0.34
N MET A 353 -32.88 -37.28 0.44
CA MET A 353 -32.85 -38.71 0.13
C MET A 353 -32.68 -39.09 -1.34
N GLY A 354 -32.20 -40.33 -1.55
CA GLY A 354 -32.90 -41.26 -2.45
C GLY A 354 -32.06 -41.96 -3.51
N THR A 355 -32.12 -43.30 -3.43
CA THR A 355 -31.98 -44.31 -4.48
C THR A 355 -30.59 -44.82 -4.90
N GLN A 356 -30.53 -46.14 -4.85
CA GLN A 356 -29.48 -47.08 -5.26
C GLN A 356 -29.16 -46.95 -6.75
N ASP A 357 -27.90 -47.22 -7.13
CA ASP A 357 -27.63 -48.38 -7.98
C ASP A 357 -26.14 -48.75 -8.02
N GLU A 358 -25.91 -50.04 -8.27
CA GLU A 358 -24.67 -50.79 -8.21
C GLU A 358 -23.70 -50.56 -9.39
N ASN A 359 -22.50 -51.15 -9.24
CA ASN A 359 -21.50 -51.58 -10.23
C ASN A 359 -20.39 -50.57 -10.62
N ARG A 360 -19.14 -50.96 -10.90
CA ARG A 360 -18.25 -52.12 -10.63
C ARG A 360 -16.95 -51.80 -11.40
N HIS A 361 -15.82 -52.40 -10.99
CA HIS A 361 -14.50 -52.49 -11.68
C HIS A 361 -13.59 -51.24 -11.53
N GLY A 362 -12.39 -51.33 -10.94
CA GLY A 362 -11.19 -52.04 -11.41
C GLY A 362 -10.30 -51.00 -12.12
N ALA A 363 -9.00 -50.80 -11.89
CA ALA A 363 -7.95 -51.66 -11.41
C ALA A 363 -6.74 -50.86 -10.88
N THR A 364 -6.01 -51.51 -9.97
CA THR A 364 -4.57 -51.43 -9.69
C THR A 364 -3.66 -50.93 -10.81
N GLN A 365 -2.70 -50.05 -10.46
CA GLN A 365 -1.30 -50.29 -10.82
C GLN A 365 -0.31 -49.62 -9.84
N ARG A 366 0.49 -50.48 -9.19
CA ARG A 366 1.73 -50.16 -8.45
C ARG A 366 2.88 -49.96 -9.42
N VAL A 367 3.71 -48.94 -9.21
CA VAL A 367 5.20 -48.90 -9.33
C VAL A 367 5.62 -47.58 -8.67
N GLY A 368 6.65 -47.41 -7.84
CA GLY A 368 7.71 -48.25 -7.30
C GLY A 368 8.50 -47.36 -6.33
N ALA A 369 8.96 -47.95 -5.22
CA ALA A 369 9.77 -47.28 -4.22
C ALA A 369 11.19 -47.00 -4.73
N ALA A 370 11.74 -45.83 -4.42
CA ALA A 370 13.17 -45.59 -4.44
C ALA A 370 13.53 -44.69 -3.24
N ASN A 371 14.60 -45.12 -2.56
CA ASN A 371 15.01 -44.73 -1.23
C ASN A 371 15.57 -43.30 -1.11
N GLU A 372 15.48 -42.86 0.13
CA GLU A 372 16.03 -41.69 0.80
C GLU A 372 17.56 -41.51 0.59
N ASP A 373 17.98 -40.26 0.36
CA ASP A 373 19.35 -39.79 0.58
C ASP A 373 19.27 -38.57 1.52
N TYR A 374 19.58 -38.77 2.80
CA TYR A 374 19.62 -37.72 3.81
C TYR A 374 20.92 -36.91 3.64
N GLY A 375 20.81 -35.79 2.92
CA GLY A 375 21.83 -34.74 2.90
C GLY A 375 22.06 -34.13 4.29
N LYS A 376 23.33 -33.88 4.62
CA LYS A 376 23.84 -33.35 5.90
C LYS A 376 23.12 -32.07 6.37
N PRO A 377 23.05 -31.80 7.69
CA PRO A 377 22.51 -30.54 8.21
C PRO A 377 23.31 -29.35 7.66
N MET A 378 22.61 -28.37 7.08
CA MET A 378 23.16 -27.06 6.74
C MET A 378 23.52 -26.32 8.03
N ASP A 379 24.76 -25.82 8.12
CA ASP A 379 25.17 -24.92 9.18
C ASP A 379 24.34 -23.63 9.15
N PRO A 380 24.06 -23.03 10.32
CA PRO A 380 23.29 -21.79 10.39
C PRO A 380 24.01 -20.66 9.63
N PRO A 381 23.25 -19.72 9.02
CA PRO A 381 23.83 -18.60 8.32
C PRO A 381 24.66 -17.72 9.27
N PRO A 382 25.75 -17.09 8.78
CA PRO A 382 26.65 -16.31 9.62
C PRO A 382 25.91 -15.13 10.25
N THR A 383 26.35 -14.78 11.45
CA THR A 383 25.84 -13.63 12.18
C THR A 383 26.32 -12.31 11.55
N TYR A 384 25.60 -11.22 11.81
CA TYR A 384 25.90 -9.88 11.27
C TYR A 384 27.33 -9.40 11.59
N GLU A 385 27.87 -9.82 12.74
CA GLU A 385 29.25 -9.54 13.15
C GLU A 385 30.28 -10.34 12.32
N GLU A 386 29.98 -11.57 11.91
CA GLU A 386 30.86 -12.39 11.07
C GLU A 386 30.88 -11.93 9.60
N ALA A 387 29.78 -11.34 9.13
CA ALA A 387 29.67 -10.78 7.78
C ALA A 387 30.48 -9.48 7.60
N THR A 388 30.68 -8.71 8.67
CA THR A 388 31.37 -7.41 8.64
C THR A 388 32.89 -7.53 8.78
N ILE A 389 33.39 -8.66 9.29
CA ILE A 389 34.84 -8.91 9.44
C ILE A 389 35.49 -9.43 8.14
N ARG A 390 34.71 -9.89 7.15
CA ARG A 390 35.22 -10.44 5.88
C ARG A 390 35.40 -9.42 4.74
N SER A 391 35.25 -8.12 5.02
CA SER A 391 35.35 -7.05 4.01
C SER A 391 36.55 -6.11 4.20
N TRP A 392 37.65 -6.58 4.80
CA TRP A 392 38.92 -5.86 4.87
C TRP A 392 40.10 -6.77 4.51
#